data_AF-A0A022VZ01-F1
#
_entry.id   AF-A0A022VZ01-F1
#
_cell.length_a   1.000
_cell.length_b   1.000
_cell.length_c   1.000
_cell.angle_alpha   90.00
_cell.angle_beta   90.00
_cell.angle_gamma   90.00
#
_symmetry.space_group_name_H-M   'P 1'
#
loop_
_entity.id
_entity.type
_entity.pdbx_description
1 polymer ?
#
loop_
_entity_poly.entity_id
_entity_poly.type
_entity_poly.pdbx_seq_one_letter_code
_entity_poly.pdbx_strand_id
1 'polypeptide(L)'
;MHDALKDIPMDYALLDCQAAFCQSKGEHEMALECAKRSVTAAPSEFSSWIRLAEVYVSLEKWNLALLTLNSCPMFNYQDRDSPRMPQPTRIILPVLPESLLDEIDEGQPKEGTPHDMVHPTLRKLHAGNYQGTFLKAYNLLTKIAASIGWDQLLKIRSEVFVMEEEYRVERQTATRPGSTAQNASTVALHDGASQATRTTQEDDDDDDDDDDDGDESENEQEASEQNGGKEGEPKKSSEHHGIEKPNQTVASEVVKSGNDDQENTNSTSQFHKKRLCERWLDNLFMVLYEDLRVYTIWRSEMAQSRQQSLDYKKSPTEWEILGELAERLHHLPEAIEAYKYCLSVRFSPKALRGILKMYERQNDTRGMLNALIRLIAWQYRWYSEFSPDLLYIIRKLIEEEGAVKVRSIVQATNLPQPILDLTHQYCQLCATFRSSGSDG
;
A
#
# COMPACT_ATOMS: atom_id res chain seq x y z
N MET A 1 18.62 27.23 7.51
CA MET A 1 18.87 25.80 7.82
C MET A 1 20.13 25.62 8.65
N HIS A 2 21.33 25.80 8.09
CA HIS A 2 22.59 25.62 8.83
C HIS A 2 22.64 26.41 10.15
N ASP A 3 22.30 27.69 10.14
CA ASP A 3 22.41 28.51 11.36
C ASP A 3 21.32 28.15 12.39
N ALA A 4 20.10 27.85 11.97
CA ALA A 4 19.04 27.32 12.85
C ALA A 4 19.43 25.97 13.51
N LEU A 5 20.24 25.14 12.85
CA LEU A 5 20.76 23.90 13.43
C LEU A 5 21.97 24.11 14.36
N LYS A 6 22.59 25.29 14.39
CA LYS A 6 23.51 25.65 15.48
C LYS A 6 22.74 25.98 16.76
N ASP A 7 21.59 26.63 16.60
CA ASP A 7 20.73 27.04 17.71
C ASP A 7 19.91 25.86 18.26
N ILE A 8 19.42 24.97 17.39
CA ILE A 8 18.65 23.77 17.74
C ILE A 8 19.24 22.53 17.03
N PRO A 9 20.30 21.89 17.57
CA PRO A 9 21.01 20.81 16.88
C PRO A 9 20.24 19.50 16.68
N MET A 10 19.09 19.33 17.35
CA MET A 10 18.26 18.13 17.33
C MET A 10 16.84 18.41 16.81
N ASP A 11 16.66 19.42 15.96
CA ASP A 11 15.44 19.55 15.17
C ASP A 11 15.41 18.45 14.09
N TYR A 12 14.56 17.44 14.29
CA TYR A 12 14.44 16.30 13.40
C TYR A 12 14.02 16.69 11.98
N ALA A 13 13.20 17.74 11.81
CA ALA A 13 12.68 18.18 10.52
C ALA A 13 13.77 18.92 9.71
N LEU A 14 14.59 19.74 10.38
CA LEU A 14 15.75 20.36 9.73
C LEU A 14 16.82 19.31 9.36
N LEU A 15 17.09 18.33 10.23
CA LEU A 15 18.00 17.21 9.95
C LEU A 15 17.48 16.31 8.82
N ASP A 16 16.16 16.06 8.77
CA ASP A 16 15.48 15.34 7.70
C ASP A 16 15.69 16.07 6.36
N CYS A 17 15.39 17.37 6.28
CA CYS A 17 15.63 18.16 5.08
C CYS A 17 17.11 18.24 4.67
N GLN A 18 18.06 18.28 5.63
CA GLN A 18 19.49 18.16 5.32
C GLN A 18 19.84 16.81 4.69
N ALA A 19 19.33 15.70 5.23
CA ALA A 19 19.59 14.37 4.68
C ALA A 19 19.08 14.25 3.24
N ALA A 20 17.89 14.79 2.94
CA ALA A 20 17.36 14.82 1.56
C ALA A 20 18.20 15.71 0.63
N PHE A 21 18.67 16.86 1.10
CA PHE A 21 19.57 17.71 0.33
C PHE A 21 20.88 16.98 0.00
N CYS A 22 21.54 16.36 0.97
CA CYS A 22 22.76 15.58 0.75
C CYS A 22 22.51 14.40 -0.22
N GLN A 23 21.39 13.69 -0.07
CA GLN A 23 20.99 12.61 -0.98
C GLN A 23 20.78 13.11 -2.42
N SER A 24 20.19 14.30 -2.62
CA SER A 24 20.03 14.94 -3.93
C SER A 24 21.36 15.36 -4.59
N LYS A 25 22.44 15.45 -3.81
CA LYS A 25 23.80 15.76 -4.28
C LYS A 25 24.67 14.51 -4.50
N GLY A 26 24.16 13.31 -4.17
CA GLY A 26 24.93 12.06 -4.20
C GLY A 26 25.79 11.80 -2.95
N GLU A 27 25.76 12.71 -1.96
CA GLU A 27 26.56 12.62 -0.73
C GLU A 27 25.89 11.70 0.29
N HIS A 28 25.80 10.42 -0.05
CA HIS A 28 25.03 9.42 0.69
C HIS A 28 25.57 9.10 2.09
N GLU A 29 26.88 9.24 2.32
CA GLU A 29 27.47 9.03 3.66
C GLU A 29 27.13 10.18 4.61
N MET A 30 27.22 11.43 4.15
CA MET A 30 26.78 12.61 4.90
C MET A 30 25.27 12.58 5.16
N ALA A 31 24.48 12.14 4.18
CA ALA A 31 23.04 11.92 4.36
C ALA A 31 22.74 10.87 5.44
N LEU A 32 23.56 9.81 5.54
CA LEU A 32 23.39 8.75 6.54
C LEU A 32 23.63 9.26 7.96
N GLU A 33 24.63 10.12 8.17
CA GLU A 33 24.84 10.74 9.48
C GLU A 33 23.67 11.65 9.88
N CYS A 34 23.20 12.50 8.96
CA CYS A 34 22.07 13.39 9.21
C CYS A 34 20.79 12.60 9.52
N ALA A 35 20.50 11.55 8.75
CA ALA A 35 19.33 10.69 8.95
C ALA A 35 19.39 9.92 10.29
N LYS A 36 20.55 9.38 10.67
CA LYS A 36 20.73 8.77 12.00
C LYS A 36 20.46 9.76 13.14
N ARG A 37 20.94 11.00 13.02
CA ARG A 37 20.69 12.05 14.02
C ARG A 37 19.20 12.44 14.08
N SER A 38 18.53 12.53 12.92
CA SER A 38 17.07 12.77 12.85
C SER A 38 16.27 11.67 13.56
N VAL A 39 16.63 10.38 13.37
CA VAL A 39 16.00 9.25 14.09
C VAL A 39 16.27 9.30 15.60
N THR A 40 17.48 9.66 16.04
CA THR A 40 17.76 9.82 17.48
C THR A 40 17.04 11.02 18.11
N ALA A 41 16.74 12.06 17.32
CA ALA A 41 16.01 13.23 17.77
C ALA A 41 14.50 12.97 17.88
N ALA A 42 13.92 12.24 16.92
CA ALA A 42 12.49 11.93 16.88
C ALA A 42 12.25 10.45 16.46
N PRO A 43 12.37 9.49 17.39
CA PRO A 43 12.16 8.07 17.11
C PRO A 43 10.68 7.68 16.96
N SER A 44 9.73 8.56 17.35
CA SER A 44 8.29 8.37 17.17
C SER A 44 7.77 8.82 15.79
N GLU A 45 8.58 9.55 15.02
CA GLU A 45 8.17 10.16 13.76
C GLU A 45 8.44 9.24 12.57
N PHE A 46 7.44 9.02 11.71
CA PHE A 46 7.63 8.17 10.52
C PHE A 46 8.66 8.75 9.54
N SER A 47 8.74 10.09 9.45
CA SER A 47 9.61 10.82 8.51
C SER A 47 11.10 10.55 8.73
N SER A 48 11.55 10.52 9.99
CA SER A 48 12.95 10.28 10.33
C SER A 48 13.39 8.86 9.92
N TRP A 49 12.58 7.85 10.24
CA TRP A 49 12.85 6.45 9.91
C TRP A 49 12.79 6.17 8.41
N ILE A 50 11.76 6.68 7.70
CA ILE A 50 11.65 6.42 6.25
C ILE A 50 12.81 7.06 5.48
N ARG A 51 13.29 8.26 5.88
CA ARG A 51 14.47 8.86 5.25
C ARG A 51 15.75 8.08 5.53
N LEU A 52 15.92 7.54 6.74
CA LEU A 52 17.04 6.65 7.03
C LEU A 52 17.00 5.37 6.16
N ALA A 53 15.81 4.80 5.95
CA ALA A 53 15.63 3.65 5.06
C ALA A 53 15.89 4.00 3.58
N GLU A 54 15.44 5.17 3.10
CA GLU A 54 15.75 5.70 1.76
C GLU A 54 17.25 5.89 1.54
N VAL A 55 17.99 6.39 2.54
CA VAL A 55 19.45 6.53 2.46
C VAL A 55 20.16 5.17 2.47
N TYR A 56 19.70 4.19 3.25
CA TYR A 56 20.24 2.83 3.17
C TYR A 56 19.98 2.16 1.81
N VAL A 57 18.84 2.44 1.16
CA VAL A 57 18.57 2.03 -0.23
C VAL A 57 19.52 2.70 -1.22
N SER A 58 19.81 4.00 -1.06
CA SER A 58 20.84 4.70 -1.87
C SER A 58 22.26 4.17 -1.66
N LEU A 59 22.54 3.55 -0.51
CA LEU A 59 23.83 2.92 -0.20
C LEU A 59 23.87 1.41 -0.51
N GLU A 60 22.84 0.86 -1.16
CA GLU A 60 22.67 -0.58 -1.46
C GLU A 60 22.75 -1.49 -0.20
N LYS A 61 22.49 -0.94 0.99
CA LYS A 61 22.53 -1.65 2.27
C LYS A 61 21.16 -2.25 2.59
N TRP A 62 20.69 -3.14 1.70
CA TRP A 62 19.33 -3.72 1.70
C TRP A 62 18.89 -4.29 3.04
N ASN A 63 19.76 -5.06 3.71
CA ASN A 63 19.48 -5.68 5.01
C ASN A 63 19.19 -4.62 6.09
N LEU A 64 19.94 -3.51 6.09
CA LEU A 64 19.72 -2.38 7.01
C LEU A 64 18.49 -1.56 6.61
N ALA A 65 18.22 -1.40 5.31
CA ALA A 65 17.02 -0.74 4.83
C ALA A 65 15.75 -1.45 5.31
N LEU A 66 15.67 -2.77 5.18
CA LEU A 66 14.52 -3.55 5.66
C LEU A 66 14.40 -3.53 7.19
N LEU A 67 15.50 -3.67 7.94
CA LEU A 67 15.49 -3.54 9.41
C LEU A 67 14.97 -2.17 9.87
N THR A 68 15.37 -1.11 9.16
CA THR A 68 14.93 0.27 9.43
C THR A 68 13.46 0.44 9.09
N LEU A 69 13.02 -0.08 7.94
CA LEU A 69 11.63 -0.04 7.50
C LEU A 69 10.70 -0.79 8.46
N ASN A 70 11.10 -1.96 8.96
CA ASN A 70 10.38 -2.71 9.98
C ASN A 70 10.29 -1.98 11.33
N SER A 71 11.18 -1.01 11.58
CA SER A 71 11.19 -0.19 12.80
C SER A 71 10.40 1.12 12.64
N CYS A 72 9.81 1.39 11.46
CA CYS A 72 9.01 2.60 11.21
C CYS A 72 7.71 2.61 12.04
N PRO A 73 7.39 3.69 12.77
CA PRO A 73 6.10 3.87 13.41
C PRO A 73 5.01 4.14 12.35
N MET A 74 3.97 3.32 12.32
CA MET A 74 2.92 3.35 11.29
C MET A 74 1.64 4.01 11.79
N PHE A 75 1.03 4.86 10.96
CA PHE A 75 -0.17 5.61 11.30
C PHE A 75 -1.26 5.44 10.22
N ASN A 76 -2.44 4.99 10.63
CA ASN A 76 -3.62 4.86 9.76
C ASN A 76 -4.35 6.19 9.55
N TYR A 77 -4.13 7.19 10.41
CA TYR A 77 -4.91 8.42 10.42
C TYR A 77 -4.45 9.39 9.33
N GLN A 78 -5.30 9.55 8.31
CA GLN A 78 -5.34 10.74 7.48
C GLN A 78 -6.80 11.20 7.44
N ASP A 79 -7.20 11.95 8.47
CA ASP A 79 -8.36 12.82 8.32
C ASP A 79 -7.92 13.94 7.38
N ARG A 80 -8.21 13.78 6.08
CA ARG A 80 -8.14 14.91 5.16
C ARG A 80 -9.31 15.79 5.53
N ASP A 81 -9.05 17.05 5.92
CA ASP A 81 -10.07 18.08 6.16
C ASP A 81 -11.02 18.22 4.95
N SER A 82 -12.04 17.37 4.93
CA SER A 82 -12.98 17.16 3.84
C SER A 82 -14.36 17.29 4.45
N PRO A 83 -15.11 18.37 4.17
CA PRO A 83 -16.43 18.57 4.78
C PRO A 83 -17.33 17.36 4.53
N ARG A 84 -17.71 16.66 5.61
CA ARG A 84 -18.59 15.50 5.52
C ARG A 84 -20.01 15.97 5.19
N MET A 85 -20.31 16.06 3.89
CA MET A 85 -21.61 16.50 3.42
C MET A 85 -22.74 15.54 3.87
N PRO A 86 -23.92 16.06 4.25
CA PRO A 86 -25.10 15.24 4.51
C PRO A 86 -25.58 14.56 3.21
N GLN A 87 -26.36 13.49 3.34
CA GLN A 87 -26.93 12.80 2.18
C GLN A 87 -27.94 13.72 1.45
N PRO A 88 -27.75 14.02 0.15
CA PRO A 88 -28.66 14.90 -0.58
C PRO A 88 -29.97 14.17 -0.94
N THR A 89 -31.11 14.83 -0.72
CA THR A 89 -32.43 14.27 -1.07
C THR A 89 -32.64 14.12 -2.58
N ARG A 90 -31.99 15.00 -3.38
CA ARG A 90 -31.92 14.94 -4.84
C ARG A 90 -30.57 15.49 -5.29
N ILE A 91 -30.01 14.92 -6.35
CA ILE A 91 -28.76 15.35 -6.98
C ILE A 91 -29.11 15.90 -8.36
N ILE A 92 -28.65 17.11 -8.67
CA ILE A 92 -28.77 17.74 -9.99
C ILE A 92 -27.39 18.34 -10.29
N LEU A 93 -26.75 17.91 -11.38
CA LEU A 93 -25.39 18.33 -11.76
C LEU A 93 -25.39 18.82 -13.22
N PRO A 94 -25.85 20.07 -13.48
CA PRO A 94 -25.92 20.62 -14.83
C PRO A 94 -24.55 20.70 -15.49
N VAL A 95 -24.44 20.25 -16.75
CA VAL A 95 -23.21 20.40 -17.53
C VAL A 95 -22.96 21.88 -17.81
N LEU A 96 -21.80 22.39 -17.42
CA LEU A 96 -21.41 23.78 -17.69
C LEU A 96 -21.04 23.92 -19.18
N PRO A 97 -21.69 24.84 -19.95
CA PRO A 97 -21.39 25.03 -21.37
C PRO A 97 -19.92 25.33 -21.67
N GLU A 98 -19.24 26.00 -20.75
CA GLU A 98 -17.83 26.39 -20.87
C GLU A 98 -16.86 25.20 -20.69
N SER A 99 -17.36 24.06 -20.19
CA SER A 99 -16.61 22.82 -19.98
C SER A 99 -16.77 21.77 -21.08
N LEU A 100 -17.63 22.03 -22.08
CA LEU A 100 -17.96 21.08 -23.13
C LEU A 100 -16.75 20.83 -24.06
N LEU A 101 -16.30 19.57 -24.09
CA LEU A 101 -15.27 19.10 -25.00
C LEU A 101 -15.64 17.68 -25.45
N ASP A 102 -15.88 17.51 -26.75
CA ASP A 102 -16.35 16.24 -27.31
C ASP A 102 -15.41 15.07 -26.93
N GLU A 103 -14.09 15.28 -26.95
CA GLU A 103 -13.07 14.29 -26.52
C GLU A 103 -13.21 13.81 -25.07
N ILE A 104 -13.84 14.60 -24.19
CA ILE A 104 -14.05 14.26 -22.77
C ILE A 104 -15.36 13.49 -22.59
N ASP A 105 -16.40 13.87 -23.33
CA ASP A 105 -17.73 13.26 -23.28
C ASP A 105 -17.80 11.94 -24.09
N GLU A 106 -16.94 11.78 -25.10
CA GLU A 106 -16.78 10.53 -25.85
C GLU A 106 -16.35 9.35 -24.96
N GLY A 107 -17.07 8.23 -25.10
CA GLY A 107 -16.84 7.02 -24.32
C GLY A 107 -17.30 7.07 -22.85
N GLN A 108 -17.87 8.18 -22.36
CA GLN A 108 -18.38 8.23 -20.99
C GLN A 108 -19.62 7.34 -20.80
N PRO A 109 -19.75 6.66 -19.63
CA PRO A 109 -20.95 5.89 -19.33
C PRO A 109 -22.18 6.82 -19.30
N LYS A 110 -23.17 6.55 -20.13
CA LYS A 110 -24.45 7.26 -20.09
C LYS A 110 -25.21 6.89 -18.82
N GLU A 111 -25.99 7.81 -18.28
CA GLU A 111 -26.83 7.56 -17.09
C GLU A 111 -27.65 6.28 -17.28
N GLY A 112 -27.57 5.36 -16.30
CA GLY A 112 -28.23 4.05 -16.35
C GLY A 112 -27.45 2.92 -17.03
N THR A 113 -26.27 3.16 -17.62
CA THR A 113 -25.41 2.06 -18.08
C THR A 113 -24.77 1.30 -16.89
N PRO A 114 -24.67 -0.05 -16.94
CA PRO A 114 -23.94 -0.81 -15.95
C PRO A 114 -22.47 -0.35 -15.87
N HIS A 115 -21.89 -0.37 -14.66
CA HIS A 115 -20.46 -0.12 -14.51
C HIS A 115 -19.64 -1.20 -15.23
N ASP A 116 -18.49 -0.80 -15.79
CA ASP A 116 -17.53 -1.70 -16.43
C ASP A 116 -17.26 -2.95 -15.57
N MET A 117 -17.34 -4.13 -16.18
CA MET A 117 -17.04 -5.39 -15.49
C MET A 117 -15.53 -5.59 -15.38
N VAL A 118 -14.94 -5.02 -14.33
CA VAL A 118 -13.52 -5.22 -13.96
C VAL A 118 -13.29 -6.65 -13.48
N HIS A 119 -12.27 -7.33 -14.02
CA HIS A 119 -11.93 -8.68 -13.58
C HIS A 119 -11.64 -8.77 -12.07
N PRO A 120 -12.15 -9.80 -11.34
CA PRO A 120 -12.06 -9.84 -9.87
C PRO A 120 -10.65 -9.81 -9.27
N THR A 121 -9.61 -10.22 -10.01
CA THR A 121 -8.21 -10.10 -9.55
C THR A 121 -7.73 -8.64 -9.53
N LEU A 122 -8.10 -7.85 -10.54
CA LEU A 122 -7.75 -6.42 -10.63
C LEU A 122 -8.49 -5.60 -9.55
N ARG A 123 -9.75 -5.94 -9.28
CA ARG A 123 -10.53 -5.34 -8.18
C ARG A 123 -9.97 -5.67 -6.78
N LYS A 124 -9.19 -6.74 -6.63
CA LYS A 124 -8.57 -7.18 -5.37
C LYS A 124 -7.16 -6.62 -5.15
N LEU A 125 -6.66 -5.70 -5.98
CA LEU A 125 -5.35 -5.09 -5.79
C LEU A 125 -5.38 -4.07 -4.63
N HIS A 126 -5.05 -4.55 -3.43
CA HIS A 126 -5.12 -3.75 -2.20
C HIS A 126 -4.21 -2.51 -2.19
N ALA A 127 -3.04 -2.56 -2.85
CA ALA A 127 -2.07 -1.47 -2.81
C ALA A 127 -2.48 -0.21 -3.59
N GLY A 128 -3.54 -0.25 -4.42
CA GLY A 128 -4.17 0.96 -4.95
C GLY A 128 -4.86 1.80 -3.88
N ASN A 129 -5.22 1.20 -2.74
CA ASN A 129 -5.92 1.86 -1.64
C ASN A 129 -5.00 2.33 -0.50
N TYR A 130 -3.69 2.11 -0.58
CA TYR A 130 -2.77 2.56 0.48
C TYR A 130 -2.71 4.10 0.55
N GLN A 131 -2.78 4.62 1.76
CA GLN A 131 -2.69 6.04 2.11
C GLN A 131 -1.54 6.25 3.11
N GLY A 132 -1.18 7.51 3.40
CA GLY A 132 -0.26 7.87 4.48
C GLY A 132 1.08 7.11 4.51
N THR A 133 1.41 6.55 5.69
CA THR A 133 2.70 5.87 5.92
C THR A 133 2.83 4.58 5.13
N PHE A 134 1.75 3.82 4.98
CA PHE A 134 1.72 2.55 4.23
C PHE A 134 2.06 2.73 2.76
N LEU A 135 1.54 3.79 2.13
CA LEU A 135 1.86 4.10 0.74
C LEU A 135 3.36 4.44 0.57
N LYS A 136 3.93 5.23 1.50
CA LYS A 136 5.37 5.57 1.47
C LYS A 136 6.25 4.34 1.70
N ALA A 137 5.92 3.50 2.68
CA ALA A 137 6.61 2.24 2.95
C ALA A 137 6.52 1.27 1.75
N TYR A 138 5.35 1.16 1.12
CA TYR A 138 5.14 0.35 -0.07
C TYR A 138 5.96 0.84 -1.25
N ASN A 139 5.98 2.14 -1.53
CA ASN A 139 6.80 2.73 -2.60
C ASN A 139 8.30 2.49 -2.39
N LEU A 140 8.79 2.48 -1.15
CA LEU A 140 10.18 2.12 -0.86
C LEU A 140 10.43 0.63 -1.09
N LEU A 141 9.49 -0.24 -0.71
CA LEU A 141 9.58 -1.68 -0.95
C LEU A 141 9.56 -2.02 -2.44
N THR A 142 8.70 -1.38 -3.26
CA THR A 142 8.70 -1.59 -4.71
C THR A 142 9.97 -1.06 -5.37
N LYS A 143 10.55 0.04 -4.85
CA LYS A 143 11.84 0.55 -5.30
C LYS A 143 12.99 -0.44 -5.01
N ILE A 144 12.99 -1.09 -3.86
CA ILE A 144 13.94 -2.18 -3.55
C ILE A 144 13.71 -3.36 -4.51
N ALA A 145 12.46 -3.81 -4.67
CA ALA A 145 12.16 -4.93 -5.55
C ALA A 145 12.56 -4.68 -7.01
N ALA A 146 12.43 -3.44 -7.49
CA ALA A 146 12.86 -3.03 -8.82
C ALA A 146 14.40 -3.01 -8.99
N SER A 147 15.18 -2.83 -7.92
CA SER A 147 16.64 -2.78 -7.98
C SER A 147 17.32 -4.15 -7.80
N ILE A 148 16.78 -5.04 -6.97
CA ILE A 148 17.39 -6.35 -6.69
C ILE A 148 16.59 -7.57 -7.18
N GLY A 149 15.33 -7.38 -7.60
CA GLY A 149 14.43 -8.47 -7.96
C GLY A 149 13.77 -9.17 -6.76
N TRP A 150 12.71 -9.91 -7.04
CA TRP A 150 11.87 -10.56 -6.03
C TRP A 150 12.60 -11.66 -5.24
N ASP A 151 13.34 -12.53 -5.91
CA ASP A 151 13.98 -13.69 -5.26
C ASP A 151 15.11 -13.27 -4.31
N GLN A 152 15.91 -12.28 -4.70
CA GLN A 152 16.95 -11.71 -3.85
C GLN A 152 16.35 -10.93 -2.67
N LEU A 153 15.23 -10.24 -2.89
CA LEU A 153 14.46 -9.59 -1.82
C LEU A 153 13.92 -10.62 -0.80
N LEU A 154 13.40 -11.76 -1.26
CA LEU A 154 12.98 -12.87 -0.38
C LEU A 154 14.14 -13.48 0.39
N LYS A 155 15.32 -13.63 -0.24
CA LYS A 155 16.54 -14.10 0.44
C LYS A 155 16.97 -13.14 1.55
N ILE A 156 17.02 -11.85 1.28
CA ILE A 156 17.35 -10.83 2.30
C ILE A 156 16.28 -10.83 3.40
N ARG A 157 15.00 -11.01 3.06
CA ARG A 157 13.90 -11.14 4.03
C ARG A 157 14.13 -12.31 4.99
N SER A 158 14.52 -13.49 4.50
CA SER A 158 14.75 -14.67 5.34
C SER A 158 16.09 -14.67 6.07
N GLU A 159 17.10 -13.92 5.59
CA GLU A 159 18.34 -13.65 6.33
C GLU A 159 18.10 -12.73 7.54
N VAL A 160 17.24 -11.73 7.38
CA VAL A 160 17.04 -10.63 8.35
C VAL A 160 15.92 -10.90 9.34
N PHE A 161 14.83 -11.54 8.89
CA PHE A 161 13.61 -11.72 9.68
C PHE A 161 13.30 -13.16 10.03
N VAL A 162 12.58 -13.32 11.14
CA VAL A 162 11.78 -14.50 11.49
C VAL A 162 10.31 -14.17 11.21
N MET A 163 9.58 -15.08 10.59
CA MET A 163 8.12 -14.94 10.43
C MET A 163 7.40 -15.34 11.74
N GLU A 164 6.25 -14.74 12.02
CA GLU A 164 5.54 -15.00 13.29
C GLU A 164 5.19 -16.49 13.46
N GLU A 165 4.86 -17.19 12.37
CA GLU A 165 4.55 -18.61 12.41
C GLU A 165 5.79 -19.48 12.70
N GLU A 166 6.97 -19.11 12.17
CA GLU A 166 8.25 -19.79 12.48
C GLU A 166 8.59 -19.62 13.96
N TYR A 167 8.42 -18.40 14.50
CA TYR A 167 8.63 -18.10 15.92
C TYR A 167 7.64 -18.85 16.84
N ARG A 168 6.38 -19.01 16.42
CA ARG A 168 5.36 -19.78 17.17
C ARG A 168 5.63 -21.27 17.14
N VAL A 169 5.98 -21.82 15.97
CA VAL A 169 6.36 -23.24 15.84
C VAL A 169 7.60 -23.54 16.67
N GLU A 170 8.64 -22.69 16.62
CA GLU A 170 9.84 -22.90 17.44
C GLU A 170 9.54 -22.86 18.94
N ARG A 171 8.73 -21.90 19.42
CA ARG A 171 8.26 -21.88 20.82
C ARG A 171 7.46 -23.14 21.16
N GLN A 172 6.61 -23.64 20.28
CA GLN A 172 5.85 -24.88 20.53
C GLN A 172 6.74 -26.14 20.51
N THR A 173 7.76 -26.21 19.65
CA THR A 173 8.71 -27.33 19.64
C THR A 173 9.66 -27.28 20.84
N ALA A 174 10.10 -26.09 21.25
CA ALA A 174 10.89 -25.88 22.47
C ALA A 174 10.11 -26.17 23.76
N THR A 175 8.77 -26.22 23.70
CA THR A 175 7.89 -26.58 24.84
C THR A 175 7.45 -28.06 24.80
N ARG A 176 8.10 -28.93 23.99
CA ARG A 176 7.83 -30.38 24.07
C ARG A 176 8.49 -30.99 25.33
N PRO A 177 7.74 -31.76 26.15
CA PRO A 177 8.13 -31.99 27.54
C PRO A 177 9.20 -33.08 27.69
N GLY A 178 10.39 -32.67 28.15
CA GLY A 178 11.50 -33.55 28.53
C GLY A 178 12.18 -33.17 29.86
N SER A 179 11.68 -32.14 30.54
CA SER A 179 12.07 -31.76 31.91
C SER A 179 10.97 -30.88 32.52
N THR A 180 10.82 -30.96 33.84
CA THR A 180 9.77 -30.25 34.60
C THR A 180 9.88 -28.73 34.45
N ALA A 181 8.80 -28.09 33.99
CA ALA A 181 8.67 -26.64 34.00
C ALA A 181 8.63 -26.12 35.45
N GLN A 182 9.74 -25.51 35.90
CA GLN A 182 9.73 -24.60 37.04
C GLN A 182 9.81 -23.17 36.54
N ASN A 183 8.79 -22.38 36.86
CA ASN A 183 8.71 -20.98 36.48
C ASN A 183 9.75 -20.18 37.28
N ALA A 184 10.60 -19.41 36.61
CA ALA A 184 11.75 -18.73 37.20
C ALA A 184 11.41 -17.59 38.20
N SER A 185 10.14 -17.39 38.55
CA SER A 185 9.62 -16.25 39.32
C SER A 185 9.27 -16.54 40.79
N THR A 186 9.43 -17.77 41.29
CA THR A 186 9.04 -18.14 42.69
C THR A 186 10.13 -18.81 43.53
N VAL A 187 11.34 -19.04 42.99
CA VAL A 187 12.40 -19.83 43.65
C VAL A 187 13.09 -19.07 44.81
N ALA A 188 12.84 -17.78 45.00
CA ALA A 188 13.57 -16.94 45.96
C ALA A 188 13.01 -16.89 47.40
N LEU A 189 11.93 -17.62 47.73
CA LEU A 189 11.16 -17.40 48.97
C LEU A 189 10.91 -18.63 49.85
N HIS A 190 11.56 -19.78 49.63
CA HIS A 190 11.37 -20.92 50.53
C HIS A 190 12.60 -21.84 50.71
N ASP A 191 13.55 -21.40 51.54
CA ASP A 191 14.36 -22.31 52.34
C ASP A 191 14.64 -21.69 53.72
N GLY A 192 14.17 -22.33 54.80
CA GLY A 192 14.20 -21.72 56.14
C GLY A 192 13.23 -22.30 57.17
N ALA A 193 13.73 -23.30 57.91
CA ALA A 193 13.24 -23.80 59.21
C ALA A 193 11.97 -24.69 59.26
N SER A 194 12.14 -25.81 59.98
CA SER A 194 11.11 -26.80 60.33
C SER A 194 10.85 -26.78 61.83
N GLN A 195 9.59 -26.92 62.29
CA GLN A 195 9.18 -27.89 63.33
C GLN A 195 7.67 -27.86 63.66
N ALA A 196 7.20 -28.98 64.23
CA ALA A 196 5.84 -29.37 64.64
C ALA A 196 5.02 -28.33 65.46
N THR A 197 3.69 -28.43 65.67
CA THR A 197 2.89 -29.61 66.11
C THR A 197 1.36 -29.40 65.91
N ARG A 198 0.55 -30.47 66.03
CA ARG A 198 -0.94 -30.51 65.99
C ARG A 198 -1.62 -29.66 67.09
N THR A 199 -2.83 -29.11 66.85
CA THR A 199 -4.16 -29.66 67.30
C THR A 199 -5.40 -28.78 66.94
N THR A 200 -6.47 -29.46 66.49
CA THR A 200 -7.95 -29.25 66.59
C THR A 200 -8.66 -27.92 66.96
N GLN A 201 -9.78 -27.71 66.23
CA GLN A 201 -11.14 -27.25 66.62
C GLN A 201 -11.52 -25.75 66.72
N GLU A 202 -12.72 -25.48 66.17
CA GLU A 202 -13.75 -24.46 66.52
C GLU A 202 -13.36 -22.97 66.37
N ASP A 203 -14.27 -22.02 66.12
CA ASP A 203 -15.56 -21.91 65.40
C ASP A 203 -15.82 -20.36 65.27
N ASP A 204 -16.99 -19.93 64.76
CA ASP A 204 -17.54 -18.55 64.87
C ASP A 204 -16.81 -17.39 64.10
N ASP A 205 -17.47 -16.38 63.50
CA ASP A 205 -18.85 -16.26 63.00
C ASP A 205 -19.00 -14.97 62.12
N ASP A 206 -20.22 -14.79 61.59
CA ASP A 206 -20.92 -13.52 61.28
C ASP A 206 -20.67 -12.70 59.99
N ASP A 207 -21.81 -12.50 59.31
CA ASP A 207 -22.36 -11.27 58.71
C ASP A 207 -21.80 -10.68 57.39
N ASP A 208 -22.64 -10.14 56.49
CA ASP A 208 -24.06 -10.41 56.15
C ASP A 208 -24.37 -9.65 54.83
N ASP A 209 -25.41 -10.06 54.10
CA ASP A 209 -26.38 -9.23 53.34
C ASP A 209 -26.97 -10.01 52.14
N ASP A 210 -28.29 -10.17 52.20
CA ASP A 210 -29.17 -10.96 51.35
C ASP A 210 -29.72 -10.21 50.10
N ASP A 211 -30.60 -10.89 49.36
CA ASP A 211 -31.73 -10.36 48.57
C ASP A 211 -31.44 -9.69 47.19
N ASP A 212 -32.27 -9.84 46.14
CA ASP A 212 -33.51 -10.63 45.94
C ASP A 212 -33.64 -11.03 44.44
N ASP A 213 -34.55 -11.98 44.17
CA ASP A 213 -34.89 -12.54 42.86
C ASP A 213 -35.76 -11.62 41.98
N GLY A 214 -35.95 -11.99 40.70
CA GLY A 214 -36.76 -11.21 39.76
C GLY A 214 -36.97 -11.88 38.40
N ASP A 215 -37.64 -13.03 38.40
CA ASP A 215 -37.99 -13.83 37.21
C ASP A 215 -39.28 -13.32 36.48
N GLU A 216 -39.60 -14.01 35.39
CA GLU A 216 -40.78 -13.96 34.49
C GLU A 216 -40.61 -13.19 33.15
N SER A 217 -41.01 -13.73 32.00
CA SER A 217 -41.35 -15.12 31.63
C SER A 217 -41.48 -15.27 30.09
N GLU A 218 -41.22 -16.50 29.58
CA GLU A 218 -42.01 -17.23 28.56
C GLU A 218 -42.36 -16.64 27.15
N ASN A 219 -42.60 -17.42 26.07
CA ASN A 219 -42.35 -18.84 25.72
C ASN A 219 -42.67 -19.06 24.20
N GLU A 220 -42.49 -20.30 23.75
CA GLU A 220 -43.19 -21.04 22.68
C GLU A 220 -42.46 -21.38 21.38
N GLN A 221 -42.33 -22.69 21.19
CA GLN A 221 -41.95 -23.41 19.98
C GLN A 221 -43.22 -23.91 19.27
N GLU A 222 -43.14 -24.19 17.98
CA GLU A 222 -43.89 -25.32 17.41
C GLU A 222 -43.00 -26.15 16.48
N ALA A 223 -43.19 -27.48 16.53
CA ALA A 223 -42.60 -28.46 15.65
C ALA A 223 -43.67 -29.51 15.29
N SER A 224 -43.52 -30.22 14.17
CA SER A 224 -44.39 -31.37 13.83
C SER A 224 -43.62 -32.46 13.10
N GLU A 225 -44.00 -33.73 13.35
CA GLU A 225 -43.22 -34.93 13.02
C GLU A 225 -43.89 -35.91 12.03
N GLN A 226 -43.03 -36.59 11.27
CA GLN A 226 -43.03 -38.00 10.79
C GLN A 226 -44.30 -38.75 10.28
N ASN A 227 -44.11 -39.41 9.11
CA ASN A 227 -44.41 -40.83 8.79
C ASN A 227 -43.73 -41.21 7.43
N GLY A 228 -43.51 -42.46 6.99
CA GLY A 228 -43.62 -43.80 7.61
C GLY A 228 -43.84 -44.93 6.57
N GLY A 229 -42.87 -45.82 6.29
CA GLY A 229 -43.04 -46.95 5.34
C GLY A 229 -41.76 -47.69 4.86
N LYS A 230 -41.89 -48.90 4.28
CA LYS A 230 -40.83 -49.92 4.12
C LYS A 230 -40.68 -50.53 2.70
N GLU A 231 -39.48 -51.09 2.45
CA GLU A 231 -39.10 -52.19 1.52
C GLU A 231 -38.98 -51.96 -0.02
N GLY A 232 -37.85 -52.41 -0.60
CA GLY A 232 -37.66 -52.60 -2.07
C GLY A 232 -36.27 -52.31 -2.68
N GLU A 233 -35.34 -53.27 -2.68
CA GLU A 233 -34.18 -53.34 -3.62
C GLU A 233 -34.59 -54.10 -4.92
N PRO A 234 -33.84 -54.10 -6.08
CA PRO A 234 -32.39 -53.85 -6.25
C PRO A 234 -31.87 -53.10 -7.54
N LYS A 235 -30.58 -52.70 -7.54
CA LYS A 235 -29.61 -52.53 -8.69
C LYS A 235 -30.00 -51.62 -9.89
N LYS A 236 -29.22 -50.61 -10.34
CA LYS A 236 -27.85 -50.70 -10.92
C LYS A 236 -27.27 -49.32 -11.39
N SER A 237 -25.92 -49.25 -11.48
CA SER A 237 -25.04 -48.44 -12.38
C SER A 237 -24.94 -46.89 -12.34
N SER A 238 -23.67 -46.43 -12.14
CA SER A 238 -22.93 -45.28 -12.75
C SER A 238 -23.47 -43.84 -12.68
N GLU A 239 -22.68 -42.78 -12.57
CA GLU A 239 -21.25 -42.54 -12.27
C GLU A 239 -21.16 -41.04 -11.89
N HIS A 240 -20.37 -40.64 -10.89
CA HIS A 240 -20.28 -39.23 -10.47
C HIS A 240 -18.83 -38.76 -10.41
N HIS A 241 -18.42 -37.91 -11.36
CA HIS A 241 -17.14 -37.22 -11.29
C HIS A 241 -17.26 -35.98 -10.39
N GLY A 242 -16.56 -36.02 -9.25
CA GLY A 242 -16.19 -34.84 -8.47
C GLY A 242 -14.72 -34.50 -8.73
N ILE A 243 -14.40 -33.21 -8.88
CA ILE A 243 -13.08 -32.74 -9.31
C ILE A 243 -12.13 -32.64 -8.11
N GLU A 244 -11.01 -33.36 -8.16
CA GLU A 244 -9.93 -33.27 -7.18
C GLU A 244 -9.03 -32.03 -7.38
N LYS A 245 -8.46 -31.52 -6.28
CA LYS A 245 -7.35 -30.56 -6.30
C LYS A 245 -6.02 -31.34 -6.28
N PRO A 246 -5.02 -31.00 -7.10
CA PRO A 246 -3.73 -31.69 -7.08
C PRO A 246 -2.90 -31.33 -5.84
N ASN A 247 -2.37 -32.35 -5.17
CA ASN A 247 -1.43 -32.22 -4.07
C ASN A 247 -0.02 -31.84 -4.56
N GLN A 248 0.69 -31.07 -3.75
CA GLN A 248 2.09 -30.70 -3.98
C GLN A 248 3.01 -31.69 -3.25
N THR A 249 3.77 -32.50 -4.00
CA THR A 249 4.69 -33.50 -3.44
C THR A 249 6.10 -33.28 -3.97
N VAL A 250 7.04 -32.95 -3.09
CA VAL A 250 8.38 -33.55 -3.10
C VAL A 250 8.72 -33.88 -1.66
N ALA A 251 9.10 -35.12 -1.39
CA ALA A 251 9.23 -35.68 -0.05
C ALA A 251 10.60 -35.38 0.57
N SER A 252 10.64 -35.34 1.91
CA SER A 252 11.86 -35.30 2.71
C SER A 252 12.71 -36.55 2.49
N GLU A 253 14.01 -36.37 2.23
CA GLU A 253 14.95 -37.50 2.25
C GLU A 253 15.28 -37.96 3.69
N VAL A 254 15.72 -39.22 3.78
CA VAL A 254 15.75 -40.01 5.01
C VAL A 254 16.95 -39.64 5.89
N VAL A 255 16.69 -39.11 7.09
CA VAL A 255 17.72 -38.87 8.10
C VAL A 255 18.21 -40.21 8.67
N LYS A 256 19.47 -40.56 8.39
CA LYS A 256 20.12 -41.74 8.95
C LYS A 256 20.73 -41.38 10.31
N SER A 257 20.38 -42.15 11.35
CA SER A 257 20.85 -41.91 12.72
C SER A 257 22.39 -41.91 12.79
N GLY A 258 22.95 -40.79 13.24
CA GLY A 258 24.38 -40.49 13.34
C GLY A 258 24.57 -39.30 14.28
N ASN A 259 25.59 -39.35 15.12
CA ASN A 259 25.72 -38.52 16.32
C ASN A 259 26.39 -37.15 16.04
N ASP A 260 25.60 -36.08 15.87
CA ASP A 260 26.08 -34.72 15.57
C ASP A 260 25.44 -33.62 16.46
N ASP A 261 25.88 -33.51 17.72
CA ASP A 261 25.46 -32.43 18.64
C ASP A 261 26.08 -31.04 18.33
N GLN A 262 26.82 -30.90 17.23
CA GLN A 262 27.58 -29.67 16.92
C GLN A 262 26.94 -28.75 15.86
N GLU A 263 26.01 -29.22 15.02
CA GLU A 263 25.32 -28.33 14.06
C GLU A 263 24.17 -27.54 14.69
N ASN A 264 23.50 -28.10 15.71
CA ASN A 264 22.25 -27.55 16.24
C ASN A 264 22.42 -26.30 17.14
N THR A 265 23.66 -25.93 17.48
CA THR A 265 23.95 -24.68 18.23
C THR A 265 24.12 -23.47 17.31
N ASN A 266 24.52 -23.69 16.06
CA ASN A 266 24.68 -22.63 15.05
C ASN A 266 23.33 -22.19 14.48
N SER A 267 22.38 -23.11 14.29
CA SER A 267 21.01 -22.78 13.86
C SER A 267 20.30 -21.88 14.88
N THR A 268 20.25 -22.28 16.16
CA THR A 268 19.62 -21.52 17.25
C THR A 268 20.27 -20.15 17.45
N SER A 269 21.61 -20.05 17.38
CA SER A 269 22.32 -18.77 17.55
C SER A 269 22.25 -17.85 16.32
N GLN A 270 21.97 -18.39 15.12
CA GLN A 270 21.54 -17.57 13.97
C GLN A 270 20.10 -17.08 14.14
N PHE A 271 19.20 -17.90 14.69
CA PHE A 271 17.81 -17.52 14.94
C PHE A 271 17.71 -16.32 15.90
N HIS A 272 18.47 -16.33 17.01
CA HIS A 272 18.56 -15.22 17.95
C HIS A 272 19.09 -13.89 17.38
N LYS A 273 19.69 -13.87 16.18
CA LYS A 273 20.16 -12.64 15.52
C LYS A 273 19.13 -12.00 14.58
N LYS A 274 18.11 -12.76 14.18
CA LYS A 274 17.03 -12.29 13.31
C LYS A 274 15.99 -11.51 14.10
N ARG A 275 15.29 -10.56 13.47
CA ARG A 275 14.19 -9.81 14.11
C ARG A 275 12.83 -10.36 13.69
N LEU A 276 11.80 -10.18 14.51
CA LEU A 276 10.43 -10.47 14.08
C LEU A 276 10.04 -9.50 12.95
N CYS A 277 9.49 -10.02 11.85
CA CYS A 277 8.84 -9.18 10.83
C CYS A 277 7.52 -8.64 11.38
N GLU A 278 7.31 -7.33 11.31
CA GLU A 278 6.03 -6.71 11.66
C GLU A 278 4.92 -7.16 10.71
N ARG A 279 3.74 -7.48 11.25
CA ARG A 279 2.60 -8.00 10.47
C ARG A 279 2.20 -7.07 9.31
N TRP A 280 2.34 -5.76 9.49
CA TRP A 280 2.04 -4.80 8.44
C TRP A 280 3.03 -4.89 7.28
N LEU A 281 4.32 -5.14 7.55
CA LEU A 281 5.36 -5.26 6.54
C LEU A 281 5.23 -6.59 5.79
N ASP A 282 4.89 -7.68 6.47
CA ASP A 282 4.59 -8.95 5.82
C ASP A 282 3.36 -8.85 4.89
N ASN A 283 2.32 -8.11 5.30
CA ASN A 283 1.20 -7.77 4.41
C ASN A 283 1.66 -6.96 3.18
N LEU A 284 2.61 -6.02 3.31
CA LEU A 284 3.19 -5.33 2.15
C LEU A 284 3.94 -6.28 1.21
N PHE A 285 4.65 -7.29 1.74
CA PHE A 285 5.28 -8.33 0.92
C PHE A 285 4.26 -9.16 0.15
N MET A 286 3.16 -9.56 0.79
CA MET A 286 2.09 -10.32 0.14
C MET A 286 1.38 -9.50 -0.94
N VAL A 287 1.13 -8.21 -0.70
CA VAL A 287 0.51 -7.34 -1.70
C VAL A 287 1.47 -7.00 -2.85
N LEU A 288 2.77 -6.86 -2.59
CA LEU A 288 3.78 -6.74 -3.65
C LEU A 288 3.87 -8.00 -4.52
N TYR A 289 3.82 -9.19 -3.92
CA TYR A 289 3.75 -10.44 -4.68
C TYR A 289 2.52 -10.49 -5.59
N GLU A 290 1.35 -10.08 -5.08
CA GLU A 290 0.13 -10.01 -5.87
C GLU A 290 0.21 -9.02 -7.04
N ASP A 291 0.74 -7.82 -6.81
CA ASP A 291 0.99 -6.83 -7.87
C ASP A 291 1.95 -7.40 -8.94
N LEU A 292 3.09 -7.98 -8.54
CA LEU A 292 4.07 -8.59 -9.45
C LEU A 292 3.47 -9.76 -10.25
N ARG A 293 2.65 -10.60 -9.60
CA ARG A 293 1.95 -11.73 -10.22
C ARG A 293 0.96 -11.26 -11.28
N VAL A 294 0.10 -10.30 -10.94
CA VAL A 294 -0.91 -9.76 -11.86
C VAL A 294 -0.24 -9.04 -13.04
N TYR A 295 0.84 -8.29 -12.79
CA TYR A 295 1.64 -7.67 -13.84
C TYR A 295 2.23 -8.72 -14.79
N THR A 296 2.83 -9.79 -14.27
CA THR A 296 3.43 -10.87 -15.08
C THR A 296 2.39 -11.59 -15.93
N ILE A 297 1.20 -11.86 -15.38
CA ILE A 297 0.07 -12.45 -16.12
C ILE A 297 -0.36 -11.52 -17.26
N TRP A 298 -0.60 -10.24 -16.97
CA TRP A 298 -0.99 -9.24 -17.98
C TRP A 298 0.02 -9.12 -19.12
N ARG A 299 1.32 -9.03 -18.81
CA ARG A 299 2.38 -8.98 -19.83
C ARG A 299 2.43 -10.24 -20.69
N SER A 300 2.19 -11.41 -20.08
CA SER A 300 2.11 -12.69 -20.78
C SER A 300 0.89 -12.77 -21.70
N GLU A 301 -0.29 -12.35 -21.23
CA GLU A 301 -1.52 -12.28 -22.03
C GLU A 301 -1.34 -11.35 -23.25
N MET A 302 -0.80 -10.14 -23.04
CA MET A 302 -0.54 -9.20 -24.14
C MET A 302 0.44 -9.77 -25.18
N ALA A 303 1.49 -10.45 -24.73
CA ALA A 303 2.45 -11.07 -25.64
C ALA A 303 1.82 -12.22 -26.45
N GLN A 304 1.02 -13.08 -25.81
CA GLN A 304 0.29 -14.16 -26.47
C GLN A 304 -0.72 -13.63 -27.48
N SER A 305 -1.52 -12.63 -27.11
CA SER A 305 -2.51 -12.02 -28.02
C SER A 305 -1.85 -11.36 -29.23
N ARG A 306 -0.69 -10.71 -29.02
CA ARG A 306 0.14 -10.12 -30.09
C ARG A 306 0.71 -11.19 -31.03
N GLN A 307 1.14 -12.36 -30.51
CA GLN A 307 1.59 -13.49 -31.34
C GLN A 307 0.44 -14.11 -32.15
N GLN A 308 -0.74 -14.24 -31.55
CA GLN A 308 -1.93 -14.79 -32.20
C GLN A 308 -2.62 -13.79 -33.16
N SER A 309 -2.10 -12.56 -33.28
CA SER A 309 -2.71 -11.46 -34.05
C SER A 309 -4.18 -11.19 -33.66
N LEU A 310 -4.51 -11.39 -32.39
CA LEU A 310 -5.83 -11.12 -31.82
C LEU A 310 -5.86 -9.75 -31.13
N ASP A 311 -6.97 -9.04 -31.32
CA ASP A 311 -7.26 -7.77 -30.65
C ASP A 311 -7.35 -7.96 -29.12
N TYR A 312 -6.32 -7.55 -28.39
CA TYR A 312 -6.33 -7.58 -26.93
C TYR A 312 -7.20 -6.44 -26.36
N LYS A 313 -8.47 -6.74 -26.10
CA LYS A 313 -9.45 -5.78 -25.56
C LYS A 313 -9.70 -6.04 -24.07
N LYS A 314 -9.56 -4.98 -23.26
CA LYS A 314 -9.94 -4.88 -21.85
C LYS A 314 -10.78 -3.61 -21.66
N SER A 315 -11.51 -3.52 -20.56
CA SER A 315 -12.31 -2.32 -20.25
C SER A 315 -11.43 -1.09 -19.92
N PRO A 316 -11.92 0.16 -20.06
CA PRO A 316 -11.15 1.36 -19.77
C PRO A 316 -10.65 1.42 -18.31
N THR A 317 -11.48 0.93 -17.38
CA THR A 317 -11.17 0.83 -15.95
C THR A 317 -10.10 -0.24 -15.65
N GLU A 318 -10.07 -1.36 -16.37
CA GLU A 318 -8.97 -2.32 -16.28
C GLU A 318 -7.66 -1.73 -16.80
N TRP A 319 -7.68 -0.99 -17.92
CA TRP A 319 -6.49 -0.30 -18.43
C TRP A 319 -5.97 0.77 -17.46
N GLU A 320 -6.85 1.48 -16.76
CA GLU A 320 -6.49 2.40 -15.69
C GLU A 320 -5.76 1.68 -14.54
N ILE A 321 -6.33 0.59 -14.02
CA ILE A 321 -5.75 -0.21 -12.93
C ILE A 321 -4.41 -0.85 -13.35
N LEU A 322 -4.29 -1.33 -14.59
CA LEU A 322 -3.05 -1.90 -15.13
C LEU A 322 -1.96 -0.84 -15.32
N GLY A 323 -2.33 0.38 -15.72
CA GLY A 323 -1.41 1.53 -15.76
C GLY A 323 -0.92 1.93 -14.37
N GLU A 324 -1.83 2.05 -13.39
CA GLU A 324 -1.49 2.32 -11.99
C GLU A 324 -0.63 1.20 -11.37
N LEU A 325 -0.86 -0.07 -11.75
CA LEU A 325 -0.03 -1.20 -11.36
C LEU A 325 1.39 -1.12 -11.93
N ALA A 326 1.52 -0.88 -13.24
CA ALA A 326 2.81 -0.75 -13.90
C ALA A 326 3.61 0.44 -13.35
N GLU A 327 2.95 1.57 -13.06
CA GLU A 327 3.58 2.74 -12.45
C GLU A 327 4.11 2.43 -11.03
N ARG A 328 3.33 1.74 -10.18
CA ARG A 328 3.75 1.33 -8.82
C ARG A 328 4.93 0.36 -8.81
N LEU A 329 5.07 -0.45 -9.85
CA LEU A 329 6.19 -1.38 -10.08
C LEU A 329 7.37 -0.75 -10.85
N HIS A 330 7.34 0.56 -11.11
CA HIS A 330 8.37 1.32 -11.86
C HIS A 330 8.53 0.94 -13.35
N HIS A 331 7.54 0.24 -13.93
CA HIS A 331 7.48 -0.12 -15.35
C HIS A 331 6.79 0.98 -16.19
N LEU A 332 7.51 2.09 -16.37
CA LEU A 332 7.00 3.32 -16.99
C LEU A 332 6.53 3.17 -18.45
N PRO A 333 7.26 2.56 -19.39
CA PRO A 333 6.82 2.54 -20.78
C PRO A 333 5.54 1.73 -20.97
N GLU A 334 5.32 0.70 -20.14
CA GLU A 334 4.10 -0.11 -20.18
C GLU A 334 2.94 0.53 -19.44
N ALA A 335 3.20 1.31 -18.38
CA ALA A 335 2.19 2.19 -17.81
C ALA A 335 1.66 3.19 -18.87
N ILE A 336 2.54 3.77 -19.69
CA ILE A 336 2.13 4.66 -20.80
C ILE A 336 1.32 3.90 -21.86
N GLU A 337 1.72 2.68 -22.23
CA GLU A 337 0.98 1.84 -23.18
C GLU A 337 -0.46 1.59 -22.67
N ALA A 338 -0.61 1.18 -21.40
CA ALA A 338 -1.91 0.99 -20.75
C ALA A 338 -2.74 2.29 -20.65
N TYR A 339 -2.14 3.41 -20.22
CA TYR A 339 -2.81 4.70 -20.13
C TYR A 339 -3.25 5.23 -21.51
N LYS A 340 -2.46 5.01 -22.57
CA LYS A 340 -2.85 5.35 -23.95
C LYS A 340 -4.01 4.50 -24.44
N TYR A 341 -4.02 3.19 -24.16
CA TYR A 341 -5.17 2.34 -24.47
C TYR A 341 -6.43 2.78 -23.71
N CYS A 342 -6.32 3.14 -22.42
CA CYS A 342 -7.41 3.74 -21.65
C CYS A 342 -7.98 4.98 -22.35
N LEU A 343 -7.13 5.98 -22.63
CA LEU A 343 -7.54 7.24 -23.28
C LEU A 343 -8.08 7.06 -24.70
N SER A 344 -7.68 6.02 -25.43
CA SER A 344 -8.21 5.73 -26.77
C SER A 344 -9.66 5.20 -26.76
N VAL A 345 -10.17 4.76 -25.61
CA VAL A 345 -11.54 4.28 -25.43
C VAL A 345 -12.41 5.26 -24.65
N ARG A 346 -11.85 5.91 -23.62
CA ARG A 346 -12.54 6.92 -22.80
C ARG A 346 -11.54 7.86 -22.13
N PHE A 347 -11.89 9.13 -22.03
CA PHE A 347 -11.16 10.05 -21.16
C PHE A 347 -11.14 9.57 -19.69
N SER A 348 -9.94 9.42 -19.12
CA SER A 348 -9.72 9.24 -17.68
C SER A 348 -8.71 10.29 -17.17
N PRO A 349 -9.08 11.09 -16.14
CA PRO A 349 -8.18 12.09 -15.56
C PRO A 349 -6.97 11.44 -14.86
N LYS A 350 -7.09 10.20 -14.40
CA LYS A 350 -5.97 9.45 -13.79
C LYS A 350 -4.96 9.00 -14.85
N ALA A 351 -5.44 8.37 -15.93
CA ALA A 351 -4.57 7.96 -17.03
C ALA A 351 -3.83 9.16 -17.64
N LEU A 352 -4.51 10.29 -17.80
CA LEU A 352 -3.91 11.52 -18.28
C LEU A 352 -2.89 12.14 -17.29
N ARG A 353 -3.14 12.05 -15.98
CA ARG A 353 -2.13 12.42 -14.95
C ARG A 353 -0.90 11.51 -14.98
N GLY A 354 -1.07 10.21 -15.21
CA GLY A 354 0.03 9.26 -15.41
C GLY A 354 0.89 9.62 -16.62
N ILE A 355 0.25 9.97 -17.74
CA ILE A 355 0.93 10.44 -18.96
C ILE A 355 1.59 11.81 -18.74
N LEU A 356 0.97 12.74 -18.00
CA LEU A 356 1.54 14.05 -17.68
C LEU A 356 2.89 13.96 -16.95
N LYS A 357 3.01 13.05 -15.96
CA LYS A 357 4.29 12.74 -15.29
C LYS A 357 5.38 12.27 -16.26
N MET A 358 4.99 11.64 -17.37
CA MET A 358 5.92 11.19 -18.41
C MET A 358 6.32 12.29 -19.38
N TYR A 359 5.39 13.18 -19.76
CA TYR A 359 5.75 14.39 -20.50
C TYR A 359 6.68 15.30 -19.69
N GLU A 360 6.47 15.41 -18.38
CA GLU A 360 7.37 16.12 -17.45
C GLU A 360 8.78 15.52 -17.44
N ARG A 361 8.92 14.19 -17.47
CA ARG A 361 10.24 13.53 -17.57
C ARG A 361 10.91 13.68 -18.94
N GLN A 362 10.13 13.94 -19.98
CA GLN A 362 10.60 14.11 -21.37
C GLN A 362 10.78 15.59 -21.76
N ASN A 363 10.42 16.53 -20.87
CA ASN A 363 10.32 17.96 -21.14
C ASN A 363 9.46 18.28 -22.41
N ASP A 364 8.42 17.48 -22.68
CA ASP A 364 7.48 17.77 -23.77
C ASP A 364 6.45 18.81 -23.32
N THR A 365 6.84 20.07 -23.45
CA THR A 365 6.02 21.25 -23.13
C THR A 365 4.66 21.26 -23.83
N ARG A 366 4.57 20.73 -25.05
CA ARG A 366 3.31 20.66 -25.81
C ARG A 366 2.42 19.54 -25.30
N GLY A 367 2.99 18.37 -25.04
CA GLY A 367 2.29 17.26 -24.37
C GLY A 367 1.77 17.66 -22.99
N MET A 368 2.60 18.32 -22.18
CA MET A 368 2.22 18.83 -20.87
C MET A 368 1.05 19.81 -20.93
N LEU A 369 1.10 20.83 -21.81
CA LEU A 369 0.00 21.80 -21.95
C LEU A 369 -1.28 21.14 -22.45
N ASN A 370 -1.21 20.27 -23.47
CA ASN A 370 -2.38 19.58 -23.99
C ASN A 370 -3.06 18.68 -22.95
N ALA A 371 -2.28 18.01 -22.10
CA ALA A 371 -2.79 17.21 -21.00
C ALA A 371 -3.39 18.10 -19.89
N LEU A 372 -2.70 19.17 -19.54
CA LEU A 372 -3.14 20.13 -18.52
C LEU A 372 -4.45 20.83 -18.89
N ILE A 373 -4.60 21.36 -20.12
CA ILE A 373 -5.85 22.02 -20.57
C ILE A 373 -7.06 21.10 -20.36
N ARG A 374 -6.93 19.82 -20.73
CA ARG A 374 -7.97 18.81 -20.55
C ARG A 374 -8.23 18.46 -19.07
N LEU A 375 -7.20 18.46 -18.22
CA LEU A 375 -7.35 18.27 -16.78
C LEU A 375 -8.06 19.47 -16.10
N ILE A 376 -7.79 20.70 -16.55
CA ILE A 376 -8.50 21.91 -16.08
C ILE A 376 -9.97 21.84 -16.51
N ALA A 377 -10.25 21.56 -17.78
CA ALA A 377 -11.61 21.39 -18.30
C ALA A 377 -12.38 20.33 -17.51
N TRP A 378 -11.76 19.18 -17.23
CA TRP A 378 -12.34 18.13 -16.39
C TRP A 378 -12.61 18.58 -14.96
N GLN A 379 -11.74 19.36 -14.32
CA GLN A 379 -12.00 19.86 -12.96
C GLN A 379 -13.14 20.88 -12.93
N TYR A 380 -13.16 21.81 -13.88
CA TYR A 380 -14.20 22.82 -14.01
C TYR A 380 -15.58 22.18 -14.30
N ARG A 381 -15.61 21.10 -15.12
CA ARG A 381 -16.79 20.25 -15.39
C ARG A 381 -17.46 19.67 -14.12
N TRP A 382 -16.70 19.56 -13.01
CA TRP A 382 -17.17 19.13 -11.68
C TRP A 382 -17.17 20.26 -10.65
N TYR A 383 -17.31 21.52 -11.11
CA TYR A 383 -17.37 22.75 -10.30
C TYR A 383 -16.11 23.04 -9.45
N SER A 384 -14.98 22.38 -9.76
CA SER A 384 -13.70 22.64 -9.10
C SER A 384 -12.90 23.66 -9.91
N GLU A 385 -13.17 24.95 -9.71
CA GLU A 385 -12.46 26.04 -10.39
C GLU A 385 -10.95 26.01 -10.11
N PHE A 386 -10.56 25.61 -8.90
CA PHE A 386 -9.18 25.68 -8.42
C PHE A 386 -8.59 24.31 -8.07
N SER A 387 -7.34 24.06 -8.48
CA SER A 387 -6.54 22.93 -8.03
C SER A 387 -5.08 23.33 -7.80
N PRO A 388 -4.55 23.22 -6.56
CA PRO A 388 -3.15 23.51 -6.25
C PRO A 388 -2.16 22.71 -7.12
N ASP A 389 -2.46 21.44 -7.37
CA ASP A 389 -1.61 20.54 -8.16
C ASP A 389 -1.46 21.03 -9.60
N LEU A 390 -2.56 21.44 -10.25
CA LEU A 390 -2.51 21.96 -11.62
C LEU A 390 -1.84 23.34 -11.68
N LEU A 391 -2.10 24.22 -10.69
CA LEU A 391 -1.41 25.50 -10.59
C LEU A 391 0.11 25.33 -10.44
N TYR A 392 0.57 24.37 -9.63
CA TYR A 392 1.98 24.09 -9.44
C TYR A 392 2.65 23.66 -10.76
N ILE A 393 2.01 22.78 -11.52
CA ILE A 393 2.52 22.31 -12.82
C ILE A 393 2.58 23.45 -13.84
N ILE A 394 1.55 24.32 -13.90
CA ILE A 394 1.53 25.52 -14.75
C ILE A 394 2.65 26.48 -14.37
N ARG A 395 2.80 26.76 -13.08
CA ARG A 395 3.84 27.64 -12.56
C ARG A 395 5.22 27.13 -12.94
N LYS A 396 5.50 25.84 -12.71
CA LYS A 396 6.78 25.23 -13.08
C LYS A 396 7.07 25.38 -14.58
N LEU A 397 6.07 25.11 -15.42
CA LEU A 397 6.23 25.25 -16.87
C LEU A 397 6.45 26.72 -17.30
N ILE A 398 5.77 27.68 -16.66
CA ILE A 398 6.00 29.12 -16.90
C ILE A 398 7.41 29.54 -16.44
N GLU A 399 7.91 28.99 -15.34
CA GLU A 399 9.26 29.24 -14.81
C GLU A 399 10.36 28.66 -15.72
N GLU A 400 10.11 27.52 -16.38
CA GLU A 400 11.04 26.87 -17.31
C GLU A 400 11.01 27.45 -18.73
N GLU A 401 9.84 27.81 -19.27
CA GLU A 401 9.64 28.16 -20.69
C GLU A 401 9.20 29.61 -20.97
N GLY A 402 8.77 30.33 -19.93
CA GLY A 402 8.28 31.71 -20.02
C GLY A 402 6.79 31.83 -20.38
N ALA A 403 6.10 32.77 -19.73
CA ALA A 403 4.65 32.96 -19.87
C ALA A 403 4.17 33.23 -21.30
N VAL A 404 4.92 34.00 -22.10
CA VAL A 404 4.57 34.33 -23.50
C VAL A 404 4.54 33.07 -24.37
N LYS A 405 5.53 32.18 -24.23
CA LYS A 405 5.62 30.93 -25.01
C LYS A 405 4.48 29.99 -24.63
N VAL A 406 4.21 29.84 -23.33
CA VAL A 406 3.06 29.06 -22.83
C VAL A 406 1.75 29.60 -23.40
N ARG A 407 1.50 30.92 -23.32
CA ARG A 407 0.27 31.54 -23.85
C ARG A 407 0.13 31.34 -25.36
N SER A 408 1.21 31.50 -26.11
CA SER A 408 1.23 31.27 -27.56
C SER A 408 0.94 29.81 -27.94
N ILE A 409 1.46 28.84 -27.19
CA ILE A 409 1.15 27.42 -27.42
C ILE A 409 -0.32 27.13 -27.12
N VAL A 410 -0.87 27.63 -26.00
CA VAL A 410 -2.29 27.47 -25.65
C VAL A 410 -3.20 28.03 -26.75
N GLN A 411 -2.92 29.26 -27.22
CA GLN A 411 -3.66 29.90 -28.32
C GLN A 411 -3.51 29.19 -29.69
N ALA A 412 -2.43 28.42 -29.88
CA ALA A 412 -2.22 27.62 -31.09
C ALA A 412 -2.92 26.24 -31.04
N THR A 413 -3.56 25.87 -29.93
CA THR A 413 -4.37 24.64 -29.86
C THR A 413 -5.76 24.86 -30.46
N ASN A 414 -6.23 23.90 -31.26
CA ASN A 414 -7.54 23.96 -31.92
C ASN A 414 -8.68 23.50 -30.98
N LEU A 415 -8.73 24.06 -29.77
CA LEU A 415 -9.72 23.73 -28.74
C LEU A 415 -10.74 24.89 -28.57
N PRO A 416 -11.93 24.63 -28.01
CA PRO A 416 -12.94 25.68 -27.78
C PRO A 416 -12.41 26.83 -26.92
N GLN A 417 -12.68 28.07 -27.33
CA GLN A 417 -12.22 29.28 -26.64
C GLN A 417 -12.51 29.30 -25.13
N PRO A 418 -13.70 28.89 -24.62
CA PRO A 418 -13.96 28.89 -23.18
C PRO A 418 -12.97 28.04 -22.37
N ILE A 419 -12.49 26.92 -22.92
CA ILE A 419 -11.52 26.04 -22.28
C ILE A 419 -10.10 26.67 -22.28
N LEU A 420 -9.77 27.42 -23.33
CA LEU A 420 -8.53 28.20 -23.39
C LEU A 420 -8.56 29.34 -22.36
N ASP A 421 -9.70 30.00 -22.20
CA ASP A 421 -9.91 31.07 -21.22
C ASP A 421 -9.73 30.56 -19.78
N LEU A 422 -10.24 29.37 -19.44
CA LEU A 422 -9.95 28.71 -18.15
C LEU A 422 -8.45 28.51 -17.93
N THR A 423 -7.71 28.07 -18.96
CA THR A 423 -6.25 27.90 -18.86
C THR A 423 -5.54 29.25 -18.74
N HIS A 424 -6.05 30.30 -19.37
CA HIS A 424 -5.55 31.67 -19.23
C HIS A 424 -5.82 32.26 -17.84
N GLN A 425 -6.91 31.90 -17.15
CA GLN A 425 -7.14 32.30 -15.75
C GLN A 425 -6.04 31.78 -14.82
N TYR A 426 -5.62 30.51 -14.96
CA TYR A 426 -4.49 29.96 -14.20
C TYR A 426 -3.17 30.68 -14.53
N CYS A 427 -2.92 31.02 -15.80
CA CYS A 427 -1.74 31.80 -16.19
C CYS A 427 -1.77 33.22 -15.60
N GLN A 428 -2.95 33.86 -15.56
CA GLN A 428 -3.17 35.17 -14.95
C GLN A 428 -2.96 35.12 -13.43
N LEU A 429 -3.34 34.02 -12.77
CA LEU A 429 -3.09 33.81 -11.34
C LEU A 429 -1.58 33.80 -11.04
N CYS A 430 -0.80 33.05 -11.83
CA CYS A 430 0.67 33.05 -11.74
C CYS A 430 1.28 34.45 -11.92
N ALA A 431 0.83 35.21 -12.92
CA ALA A 431 1.28 36.58 -13.16
C ALA A 431 0.88 37.55 -12.04
N THR A 432 -0.33 37.42 -11.49
CA THR A 432 -0.83 38.26 -10.38
C THR A 432 0.01 38.07 -9.11
N PHE A 433 0.42 36.82 -8.82
CA PHE A 433 1.32 36.50 -7.71
C PHE A 433 2.82 36.66 -8.04
N ARG A 434 3.17 37.19 -9.24
CA ARG A 434 4.55 37.41 -9.69
C ARG A 434 5.44 36.17 -9.53
N SER A 435 4.97 35.01 -10.00
CA SER A 435 5.81 33.82 -10.05
C SER A 435 7.01 34.03 -10.97
N SER A 436 8.13 33.34 -10.72
CA SER A 436 9.28 33.30 -11.63
C SER A 436 8.83 33.07 -13.08
N GLY A 437 9.40 33.80 -14.05
CA GLY A 437 9.08 33.65 -15.48
C GLY A 437 7.74 34.24 -15.93
N SER A 438 7.00 34.93 -15.05
CA SER A 438 5.69 35.54 -15.38
C SER A 438 5.73 36.99 -15.87
N ASP A 439 6.91 37.60 -15.97
CA ASP A 439 7.11 39.01 -16.39
C ASP A 439 6.94 39.26 -17.92
N GLY A 440 6.04 38.53 -18.59
CA GLY A 440 5.85 38.56 -20.06
C GLY A 440 4.41 38.32 -20.54
#